data_AF-X1G1T4-F1
#
_entry.id   AF-X1G1T4-F1
#
_cell.length_a   1.000
_cell.length_b   1.000
_cell.length_c   1.000
_cell.angle_alpha   90.00
_cell.angle_beta   90.00
_cell.angle_gamma   90.00
#
_symmetry.space_group_name_H-M   'P 1'
#
loop_
_entity.id
_entity.type
_entity.pdbx_description
1 polymer ?
#
loop_
_entity_poly.entity_id
_entity_poly.type
_entity_poly.pdbx_seq_one_letter_code
_entity_poly.pdbx_strand_id
1 'polypeptide(L)'
;MQNELSDWLDKVDNPVVADVGTFAMYGCENYDGLQVQDIGGKEGWINFAKKKGGYIFRPVYDPESDPYHYDGYIAVDGNKEQIDNENVPFIFETGSLQDDVSSCMVLFVKRGDRLTKKRMWEAILDRREVAVLDQGRMMGPQLYRNALQMLLLDRVFLEDYFGDRIDMEAVVKNYNLIVTLTNTYSHSVSGTLDITLPPELKLEGELSFSLTLPAQSTKNVKLKIRIGPDAMDKTNPIAVHFNWGSKKKSTLTMMDMPRVISVHQLLYGHAPGVNYPVTIHNFSRDSSFPVQLQVVKKDKSNEVVYKTTRICSANPGKFQDLSFELELPPGHYDVKVSTLGVENISQLGVGKPEGKPYVYEDDLNNDGINEYRMENDSVQVTLLATGARVIEYIVKKRNDNVLFKLWPKQAVDHKS
;
A
#
# COMPACT_ATOMS: atom_id res chain seq x y z
N MET A 1 6.71 -1.90 0.27
CA MET A 1 6.22 -1.10 1.40
C MET A 1 7.29 -0.30 2.14
N GLN A 2 8.25 -0.88 2.89
CA GLN A 2 9.24 -0.06 3.66
C GLN A 2 10.06 0.88 2.76
N ASN A 3 10.78 0.31 1.78
CA ASN A 3 11.58 1.10 0.85
C ASN A 3 10.70 2.02 0.00
N GLU A 4 9.53 1.52 -0.40
CA GLU A 4 8.56 2.27 -1.19
C GLU A 4 8.05 3.55 -0.49
N LEU A 5 7.74 3.50 0.80
CA LEU A 5 7.33 4.69 1.56
C LEU A 5 8.48 5.69 1.73
N SER A 6 9.70 5.20 2.00
CA SER A 6 10.88 6.07 2.07
C SER A 6 11.14 6.75 0.72
N ASP A 7 11.13 5.98 -0.36
CA ASP A 7 11.31 6.46 -1.72
C ASP A 7 10.25 7.50 -2.09
N TRP A 8 8.99 7.31 -1.65
CA TRP A 8 7.93 8.28 -1.88
C TRP A 8 8.19 9.61 -1.17
N LEU A 9 8.58 9.57 0.11
CA LEU A 9 8.87 10.78 0.89
C LEU A 9 10.11 11.52 0.35
N ASP A 10 11.14 10.77 -0.06
CA ASP A 10 12.36 11.31 -0.66
C ASP A 10 12.08 12.00 -2.01
N LYS A 11 11.18 11.44 -2.84
CA LYS A 11 10.78 12.05 -4.12
C LYS A 11 10.16 13.44 -3.98
N VAL A 12 9.60 13.76 -2.83
CA VAL A 12 8.92 15.04 -2.57
C VAL A 12 9.58 15.88 -1.47
N ASP A 13 10.81 15.54 -1.08
CA ASP A 13 11.60 16.21 -0.03
C ASP A 13 10.79 16.47 1.25
N ASN A 14 10.02 15.46 1.68
CA ASN A 14 9.22 15.55 2.89
C ASN A 14 10.05 15.14 4.12
N PRO A 15 10.10 15.95 5.20
CA PRO A 15 10.92 15.66 6.37
C PRO A 15 10.35 14.56 7.29
N VAL A 16 9.17 14.01 6.98
CA VAL A 16 8.60 12.87 7.72
C VAL A 16 9.54 11.68 7.62
N VAL A 17 9.75 11.02 8.75
CA VAL A 17 10.51 9.77 8.83
C VAL A 17 9.49 8.65 8.94
N ALA A 18 9.53 7.71 7.99
CA ALA A 18 8.72 6.51 8.00
C ALA A 18 9.58 5.28 8.30
N ASP A 19 9.00 4.33 9.04
CA ASP A 19 9.52 2.97 9.17
C ASP A 19 8.35 2.00 9.15
N VAL A 20 8.57 0.81 8.62
CA VAL A 20 7.52 -0.22 8.51
C VAL A 20 7.92 -1.39 9.36
N GLY A 21 7.01 -1.83 10.22
CA GLY A 21 7.14 -3.02 11.03
C GLY A 21 6.16 -4.11 10.65
N THR A 22 6.30 -5.26 11.30
CA THR A 22 5.32 -6.35 11.21
C THR A 22 5.22 -7.06 12.56
N PHE A 23 3.99 -7.28 13.03
CA PHE A 23 3.69 -7.85 14.35
C PHE A 23 4.44 -7.09 15.47
N ALA A 24 5.46 -7.73 16.03
CA ALA A 24 6.27 -7.24 17.13
C ALA A 24 7.62 -6.65 16.68
N MET A 25 7.93 -6.71 15.38
CA MET A 25 9.26 -6.47 14.84
C MET A 25 9.33 -5.19 14.01
N TYR A 26 10.25 -4.30 14.40
CA TYR A 26 10.38 -2.96 13.85
C TYR A 26 11.86 -2.59 13.66
N GLY A 27 12.16 -1.49 12.97
CA GLY A 27 13.53 -1.00 12.87
C GLY A 27 14.46 -1.79 11.95
N CYS A 28 14.05 -2.93 11.41
CA CYS A 28 14.88 -3.76 10.53
C CYS A 28 15.42 -2.98 9.33
N GLU A 29 16.64 -3.29 8.90
CA GLU A 29 17.24 -2.73 7.68
C GLU A 29 16.45 -3.10 6.42
N ASN A 30 15.95 -4.33 6.36
CA ASN A 30 15.01 -4.84 5.37
C ASN A 30 14.30 -6.09 5.92
N TYR A 31 13.23 -6.49 5.24
CA TYR A 31 12.42 -7.66 5.60
C TYR A 31 12.59 -8.82 4.61
N ASP A 32 13.64 -8.80 3.79
CA ASP A 32 13.87 -9.82 2.76
C ASP A 32 14.08 -11.20 3.38
N GLY A 33 13.38 -12.19 2.81
CA GLY A 33 13.37 -13.57 3.31
C GLY A 33 12.42 -13.79 4.49
N LEU A 34 11.63 -12.80 4.89
CA LEU A 34 10.58 -13.01 5.87
C LEU A 34 9.44 -13.85 5.27
N GLN A 35 9.32 -15.07 5.73
CA GLN A 35 8.16 -15.93 5.49
C GLN A 35 7.46 -16.17 6.82
N VAL A 36 6.38 -15.42 7.06
CA VAL A 36 5.60 -15.45 8.32
C VAL A 36 5.19 -16.87 8.71
N GLN A 37 4.94 -17.73 7.71
CA GLN A 37 4.49 -19.11 7.88
C GLN A 37 5.61 -20.07 8.30
N ASP A 38 6.88 -19.71 8.07
CA ASP A 38 8.04 -20.61 8.25
C ASP A 38 8.90 -20.26 9.47
N ILE A 39 8.55 -19.21 10.21
CA ILE A 39 9.46 -18.57 11.16
C ILE A 39 9.58 -19.26 12.53
N GLY A 40 9.11 -20.50 12.68
CA GLY A 40 9.47 -21.37 13.81
C GLY A 40 9.05 -20.92 15.21
N GLY A 41 8.17 -19.92 15.35
CA GLY A 41 7.68 -19.43 16.65
C GLY A 41 8.44 -18.20 17.20
N LYS A 42 8.28 -17.89 18.49
CA LYS A 42 8.79 -16.66 19.14
C LYS A 42 10.31 -16.46 18.95
N GLU A 43 11.10 -17.51 19.14
CA GLU A 43 12.56 -17.45 18.99
C GLU A 43 12.98 -17.12 17.55
N GLY A 44 12.30 -17.67 16.55
CA GLY A 44 12.62 -17.38 15.15
C GLY A 44 12.32 -15.94 14.75
N TRP A 45 11.25 -15.35 15.29
CA TRP A 45 10.98 -13.91 15.13
C TRP A 45 12.08 -13.05 15.74
N ILE A 46 12.51 -13.35 16.97
CA ILE A 46 13.59 -12.64 17.65
C ILE A 46 14.89 -12.75 16.85
N ASN A 47 15.26 -13.96 16.46
CA ASN A 47 16.47 -14.22 15.70
C ASN A 47 16.46 -13.49 14.34
N PHE A 48 15.31 -13.46 13.66
CA PHE A 48 15.17 -12.71 12.41
C PHE A 48 15.36 -11.21 12.64
N ALA A 49 14.68 -10.62 13.64
CA ALA A 49 14.79 -9.21 13.98
C ALA A 49 16.26 -8.83 14.23
N LYS A 50 16.93 -9.58 15.11
CA LYS A 50 18.33 -9.33 15.46
C LYS A 50 19.28 -9.48 14.27
N LYS A 51 19.06 -10.50 13.43
CA LYS A 51 19.85 -10.71 12.21
C LYS A 51 19.72 -9.55 11.22
N LYS A 52 18.58 -8.85 11.22
CA LYS A 52 18.29 -7.70 10.34
C LYS A 52 18.51 -6.34 11.01
N GLY A 53 19.18 -6.31 12.17
CA GLY A 53 19.47 -5.08 12.92
C GLY A 53 18.23 -4.39 13.50
N GLY A 54 17.09 -5.10 13.57
CA GLY A 54 15.84 -4.58 14.09
C GLY A 54 15.64 -4.81 15.58
N TYR A 55 14.48 -4.37 16.03
CA TYR A 55 14.02 -4.43 17.41
C TYR A 55 12.75 -5.29 17.49
N ILE A 56 12.60 -6.00 18.59
CA ILE A 56 11.43 -6.83 18.85
C ILE A 56 10.80 -6.52 20.19
N PHE A 57 9.50 -6.27 20.18
CA PHE A 57 8.72 -5.87 21.33
C PHE A 57 7.74 -6.96 21.74
N ARG A 58 7.37 -7.04 23.02
CA ARG A 58 6.37 -8.00 23.51
C ARG A 58 5.24 -7.29 24.24
N PRO A 59 4.07 -7.90 24.41
CA PRO A 59 3.10 -7.41 25.38
C PRO A 59 3.74 -7.28 26.77
N VAL A 60 3.27 -6.30 27.56
CA VAL A 60 3.78 -6.04 28.92
C VAL A 60 3.65 -7.30 29.79
N TYR A 61 2.48 -7.94 29.77
CA TYR A 61 2.25 -9.20 30.49
C TYR A 61 2.03 -10.36 29.51
N ASP A 62 3.08 -11.14 29.28
CA ASP A 62 3.04 -12.38 28.50
C ASP A 62 4.04 -13.39 29.11
N PRO A 63 3.61 -14.22 30.08
CA PRO A 63 4.49 -15.17 30.77
C PRO A 63 5.19 -16.16 29.83
N GLU A 64 4.57 -16.52 28.71
CA GLU A 64 5.17 -17.39 27.71
C GLU A 64 6.36 -16.74 26.98
N SER A 65 6.48 -15.42 27.05
CA SER A 65 7.58 -14.66 26.47
C SER A 65 8.72 -14.40 27.46
N ASP A 66 8.56 -14.73 28.74
CA ASP A 66 9.57 -14.52 29.79
C ASP A 66 10.89 -15.30 29.56
N PRO A 67 10.90 -16.48 28.93
CA PRO A 67 12.15 -17.18 28.61
C PRO A 67 13.00 -16.51 27.53
N TYR A 68 12.47 -15.50 26.82
CA TYR A 68 13.12 -14.90 25.66
C TYR A 68 13.50 -13.43 25.90
N HIS A 69 14.46 -12.94 25.12
CA HIS A 69 14.95 -11.56 25.23
C HIS A 69 14.30 -10.64 24.19
N TYR A 70 13.54 -9.65 24.68
CA TYR A 70 12.90 -8.60 23.89
C TYR A 70 13.52 -7.23 24.19
N ASP A 71 13.40 -6.30 23.24
CA ASP A 71 13.93 -4.94 23.34
C ASP A 71 13.02 -3.99 24.12
N GLY A 72 11.74 -4.33 24.24
CA GLY A 72 10.78 -3.49 24.93
C GLY A 72 9.35 -4.02 24.92
N TYR A 73 8.43 -3.15 25.30
CA TYR A 73 7.01 -3.46 25.37
C TYR A 73 6.18 -2.87 24.22
N ILE A 74 5.15 -3.60 23.81
CA ILE A 74 4.00 -3.07 23.09
C ILE A 74 2.98 -2.69 24.16
N ALA A 75 2.82 -1.39 24.40
CA ALA A 75 1.99 -0.90 25.48
C ALA A 75 0.54 -0.73 25.04
N VAL A 76 -0.38 -0.96 25.97
CA VAL A 76 -1.79 -0.58 25.86
C VAL A 76 -2.20 0.32 27.02
N ASP A 77 -3.40 0.90 26.96
CA ASP A 77 -3.92 1.83 27.99
C ASP A 77 -3.86 1.26 29.42
N GLY A 78 -4.09 -0.05 29.57
CA GLY A 78 -4.00 -0.74 30.86
C GLY A 78 -2.60 -0.89 31.45
N ASN A 79 -1.53 -0.49 30.74
CA ASN A 79 -0.15 -0.71 31.18
C ASN A 79 0.53 0.52 31.78
N LYS A 80 -0.24 1.56 32.09
CA LYS A 80 0.29 2.84 32.56
C LYS A 80 1.26 2.72 33.74
N GLU A 81 0.90 1.94 34.75
CA GLU A 81 1.72 1.78 35.95
C GLU A 81 3.08 1.15 35.62
N GLN A 82 3.09 0.10 34.78
CA GLN A 82 4.32 -0.56 34.36
C GLN A 82 5.19 0.37 33.52
N ILE A 83 4.61 1.03 32.52
CA ILE A 83 5.38 1.92 31.63
C ILE A 83 5.92 3.17 32.34
N ASP A 84 5.18 3.73 33.29
CA ASP A 84 5.63 4.89 34.07
C ASP A 84 6.80 4.53 35.01
N ASN A 85 6.84 3.30 35.55
CA ASN A 85 7.76 2.92 36.63
C ASN A 85 8.92 2.01 36.21
N GLU A 86 8.75 1.16 35.19
CA GLU A 86 9.81 0.27 34.71
C GLU A 86 10.78 1.02 33.79
N ASN A 87 12.03 0.57 33.74
CA ASN A 87 13.04 1.12 32.83
C ASN A 87 13.20 0.27 31.56
N VAL A 88 12.08 0.04 30.87
CA VAL A 88 12.01 -0.73 29.62
C VAL A 88 11.44 0.15 28.50
N PRO A 89 12.07 0.18 27.30
CA PRO A 89 11.53 0.88 26.14
C PRO A 89 10.14 0.40 25.78
N PHE A 90 9.33 1.27 25.16
CA PHE A 90 8.02 0.84 24.69
C PHE A 90 7.60 1.54 23.41
N ILE A 91 6.71 0.88 22.69
CA ILE A 91 5.96 1.45 21.57
C ILE A 91 4.48 1.46 21.92
N PHE A 92 3.76 2.40 21.31
CA PHE A 92 2.32 2.53 21.47
C PHE A 92 1.67 2.70 20.10
N GLU A 93 0.67 1.88 19.82
CA GLU A 93 -0.01 1.88 18.54
C GLU A 93 -1.05 3.00 18.49
N THR A 94 -0.97 3.80 17.43
CA THR A 94 -1.86 4.94 17.14
C THR A 94 -3.25 4.48 16.65
N GLY A 95 -3.40 3.22 16.24
CA GLY A 95 -4.62 2.70 15.62
C GLY A 95 -4.67 2.97 14.11
N SER A 96 -5.86 2.84 13.51
CA SER A 96 -6.08 3.11 12.09
C SER A 96 -6.03 4.62 11.81
N LEU A 97 -5.19 5.05 10.87
CA LEU A 97 -5.15 6.44 10.40
C LEU A 97 -6.39 6.85 9.57
N GLN A 98 -7.31 5.91 9.30
CA GLN A 98 -8.57 6.21 8.60
C GLN A 98 -9.66 6.73 9.55
N ASP A 99 -9.51 6.53 10.86
CA ASP A 99 -10.42 7.03 11.89
C ASP A 99 -9.94 8.39 12.43
N ASP A 100 -10.78 9.13 13.16
CA ASP A 100 -10.37 10.35 13.85
C ASP A 100 -9.38 9.99 14.96
N VAL A 101 -8.08 10.07 14.68
CA VAL A 101 -7.07 9.51 15.58
C VAL A 101 -6.74 10.44 16.75
N SER A 102 -7.01 9.98 17.97
CA SER A 102 -6.72 10.66 19.25
C SER A 102 -5.45 10.17 19.95
N SER A 103 -4.97 8.98 19.61
CA SER A 103 -3.88 8.30 20.28
C SER A 103 -2.57 8.43 19.50
N CYS A 104 -1.46 8.81 20.12
CA CYS A 104 -0.17 8.97 19.43
C CYS A 104 1.02 8.82 20.39
N MET A 105 2.24 8.85 19.84
CA MET A 105 3.46 8.88 20.64
C MET A 105 4.28 10.13 20.31
N VAL A 106 4.64 10.89 21.34
CA VAL A 106 5.46 12.10 21.24
C VAL A 106 6.89 11.76 21.60
N LEU A 107 7.81 11.96 20.64
CA LEU A 107 9.23 11.69 20.81
C LEU A 107 10.03 12.95 21.14
N PHE A 108 10.88 12.88 22.15
CA PHE A 108 11.77 13.95 22.58
C PHE A 108 13.17 13.75 22.00
N VAL A 109 13.50 14.58 21.02
CA VAL A 109 14.82 14.62 20.38
C VAL A 109 15.56 15.90 20.77
N LYS A 110 16.90 15.87 20.69
CA LYS A 110 17.71 17.05 20.99
C LYS A 110 17.41 18.16 19.99
N ARG A 111 17.35 19.39 20.48
CA ARG A 111 17.09 20.56 19.64
C ARG A 111 18.20 20.71 18.59
N GLY A 112 17.80 20.98 17.34
CA GLY A 112 18.71 21.18 16.20
C GLY A 112 19.10 19.89 15.48
N ASP A 113 18.81 18.72 16.07
CA ASP A 113 19.02 17.45 15.40
C ASP A 113 17.91 17.17 14.37
N ARG A 114 18.30 16.91 13.12
CA ARG A 114 17.39 16.35 12.12
C ARG A 114 16.87 14.99 12.58
N LEU A 115 15.55 14.79 12.54
CA LEU A 115 14.95 13.48 12.79
C LEU A 115 15.35 12.52 11.66
N THR A 116 15.77 11.31 12.02
CA THR A 116 16.08 10.21 11.11
C THR A 116 15.51 8.92 11.68
N LYS A 117 15.40 7.86 10.87
CA LYS A 117 14.96 6.54 11.36
C LYS A 117 15.77 6.09 12.58
N LYS A 118 17.10 6.23 12.52
CA LYS A 118 18.00 5.90 13.63
C LYS A 118 17.65 6.71 14.88
N ARG A 119 17.50 8.03 14.76
CA ARG A 119 17.20 8.92 15.89
C ARG A 119 15.82 8.72 16.49
N MET A 120 14.85 8.33 15.65
CA MET A 120 13.52 7.93 16.09
C MET A 120 13.61 6.71 17.01
N TRP A 121 14.31 5.65 16.58
CA TRP A 121 14.52 4.46 17.39
C TRP A 121 15.41 4.70 18.60
N GLU A 122 16.46 5.52 18.49
CA GLU A 122 17.26 5.96 19.64
C GLU A 122 16.38 6.66 20.67
N ALA A 123 15.45 7.54 20.26
CA ALA A 123 14.53 8.19 21.20
C ALA A 123 13.65 7.16 21.94
N ILE A 124 13.09 6.18 21.22
CA ILE A 124 12.25 5.12 21.79
C ILE A 124 13.06 4.23 22.76
N LEU A 125 14.25 3.78 22.34
CA LEU A 125 15.09 2.87 23.12
C LEU A 125 15.74 3.55 24.32
N ASP A 126 15.98 4.86 24.23
CA ASP A 126 16.48 5.67 25.35
C ASP A 126 15.35 6.09 26.32
N ARG A 127 14.10 5.67 26.07
CA ARG A 127 12.92 6.09 26.84
C ARG A 127 12.77 7.61 26.86
N ARG A 128 12.73 8.21 25.67
CA ARG A 128 12.49 9.63 25.42
C ARG A 128 11.16 9.84 24.70
N GLU A 129 10.18 9.02 25.02
CA GLU A 129 8.85 9.01 24.41
C GLU A 129 7.75 9.14 25.46
N VAL A 130 6.63 9.71 25.05
CA VAL A 130 5.40 9.74 25.84
C VAL A 130 4.26 9.32 24.93
N ALA A 131 3.54 8.27 25.31
CA ALA A 131 2.27 7.93 24.67
C ALA A 131 1.18 8.88 25.18
N VAL A 132 0.44 9.46 24.24
CA VAL A 132 -0.80 10.21 24.46
C VAL A 132 -1.94 9.30 24.05
N LEU A 133 -2.79 8.98 24.99
CA LEU A 133 -3.95 8.12 24.82
C LEU A 133 -5.22 8.96 24.75
N ASP A 134 -6.33 8.29 24.48
CA ASP A 134 -7.65 8.91 24.47
C ASP A 134 -7.93 9.71 25.74
N GLN A 135 -8.64 10.82 25.54
CA GLN A 135 -8.93 11.83 26.57
C GLN A 135 -7.69 12.57 27.09
N GLY A 136 -6.55 12.50 26.37
CA GLY A 136 -5.32 13.21 26.70
C GLY A 136 -4.54 12.60 27.88
N ARG A 137 -4.83 11.35 28.24
CA ARG A 137 -4.03 10.62 29.23
C ARG A 137 -2.63 10.39 28.68
N MET A 138 -1.61 10.47 29.54
CA MET A 138 -0.22 10.36 29.12
C MET A 138 0.49 9.26 29.89
N MET A 139 1.29 8.44 29.21
CA MET A 139 2.06 7.32 29.75
C MET A 139 3.51 7.40 29.27
N GLY A 140 4.45 7.20 30.18
CA GLY A 140 5.88 7.27 29.85
C GLY A 140 6.73 7.85 30.98
N PRO A 141 8.05 8.03 30.73
CA PRO A 141 9.01 8.47 31.72
C PRO A 141 8.66 9.83 32.31
N GLN A 142 8.77 9.95 33.64
CA GLN A 142 8.30 11.11 34.40
C GLN A 142 8.82 12.45 33.87
N LEU A 143 10.10 12.54 33.51
CA LEU A 143 10.71 13.77 33.00
C LEU A 143 9.99 14.28 31.74
N TYR A 144 9.85 13.43 30.73
CA TYR A 144 9.27 13.79 29.43
C TYR A 144 7.76 13.97 29.51
N ARG A 145 7.08 13.14 30.29
CA ARG A 145 5.65 13.29 30.57
C ARG A 145 5.34 14.63 31.22
N ASN A 146 6.08 15.01 32.26
CA ASN A 146 5.88 16.29 32.93
C ASN A 146 6.16 17.46 31.98
N ALA A 147 7.20 17.36 31.14
CA ALA A 147 7.49 18.36 30.13
C ALA A 147 6.33 18.51 29.13
N LEU A 148 5.77 17.40 28.63
CA LEU A 148 4.63 17.42 27.72
C LEU A 148 3.37 18.02 28.38
N GLN A 149 3.11 17.68 29.64
CA GLN A 149 2.00 18.25 30.41
C GLN A 149 2.13 19.76 30.58
N MET A 150 3.33 20.26 30.87
CA MET A 150 3.59 21.69 30.94
C MET A 150 3.39 22.39 29.60
N LEU A 151 3.81 21.77 28.49
CA LEU A 151 3.56 22.31 27.15
C LEU A 151 2.06 22.38 26.83
N LEU A 152 1.28 21.36 27.23
CA LEU A 152 -0.15 21.32 27.00
C LEU A 152 -0.91 22.45 27.73
N LEU A 153 -0.40 22.90 28.89
CA LEU A 153 -0.97 24.05 29.61
C LEU A 153 -0.83 25.35 28.81
N ASP A 154 0.15 25.45 27.92
CA ASP A 154 0.35 26.60 27.03
C ASP A 154 -0.09 26.30 25.59
N ARG A 155 -1.40 26.05 25.45
CA ARG A 155 -2.05 25.83 24.16
C ARG A 155 -1.75 26.95 23.15
N VAL A 156 -1.71 28.21 23.60
CA VAL A 156 -1.49 29.35 22.71
C VAL A 156 -0.08 29.30 22.12
N PHE A 157 0.92 28.97 22.94
CA PHE A 157 2.28 28.74 22.45
C PHE A 157 2.35 27.61 21.43
N LEU A 158 1.72 26.46 21.70
CA LEU A 158 1.74 25.31 20.79
C LEU A 158 1.05 25.61 19.46
N GLU A 159 -0.15 26.20 19.50
CA GLU A 159 -0.88 26.58 18.29
C GLU A 159 -0.09 27.59 17.44
N ASP A 160 0.61 28.52 18.10
CA ASP A 160 1.44 29.47 17.39
C ASP A 160 2.70 28.79 16.82
N TYR A 161 3.37 27.95 17.61
CA TYR A 161 4.59 27.24 17.21
C TYR A 161 4.36 26.33 16.00
N PHE A 162 3.28 25.53 15.99
CA PHE A 162 2.94 24.61 14.90
C PHE A 162 2.11 25.27 13.78
N GLY A 163 1.72 26.53 13.96
CA GLY A 163 0.95 27.28 12.98
C GLY A 163 -0.46 26.70 12.76
N ASP A 164 -1.09 26.18 13.81
CA ASP A 164 -2.38 25.47 13.74
C ASP A 164 -3.55 26.36 13.36
N ARG A 165 -3.35 27.67 13.39
CA ARG A 165 -4.33 28.64 12.90
C ARG A 165 -4.41 28.70 11.37
N ILE A 166 -3.45 28.09 10.67
CA ILE A 166 -3.53 27.79 9.24
C ILE A 166 -3.74 26.29 9.07
N ASP A 167 -4.90 25.93 8.52
CA ASP A 167 -5.21 24.57 8.12
C ASP A 167 -4.99 24.40 6.61
N MET A 168 -4.57 23.20 6.21
CA MET A 168 -4.22 22.88 4.83
C MET A 168 -4.57 21.43 4.46
N GLU A 169 -5.43 21.29 3.46
CA GLU A 169 -5.81 20.02 2.86
C GLU A 169 -5.37 19.98 1.39
N ALA A 170 -4.90 18.82 0.92
CA ALA A 170 -4.57 18.60 -0.48
C ALA A 170 -5.23 17.31 -1.01
N VAL A 171 -5.94 17.42 -2.13
CA VAL A 171 -6.61 16.28 -2.76
C VAL A 171 -6.40 16.34 -4.27
N VAL A 172 -6.17 15.18 -4.88
CA VAL A 172 -6.12 15.06 -6.35
C VAL A 172 -7.48 14.57 -6.88
N LYS A 173 -8.10 15.34 -7.79
CA LYS A 173 -9.33 14.96 -8.50
C LYS A 173 -9.24 15.27 -9.98
N ASN A 174 -9.48 14.28 -10.83
CA ASN A 174 -9.46 14.41 -12.30
C ASN A 174 -8.20 15.14 -12.82
N TYR A 175 -7.03 14.75 -12.32
CA TYR A 175 -5.73 15.34 -12.69
C TYR A 175 -5.58 16.82 -12.29
N ASN A 176 -6.34 17.25 -11.28
CA ASN A 176 -6.14 18.53 -10.63
C ASN A 176 -5.74 18.31 -9.18
N LEU A 177 -4.66 18.94 -8.76
CA LEU A 177 -4.37 19.17 -7.35
C LEU A 177 -5.29 20.29 -6.86
N ILE A 178 -6.06 20.00 -5.83
CA ILE A 178 -6.92 20.96 -5.14
C ILE A 178 -6.31 21.14 -3.76
N VAL A 179 -5.89 22.37 -3.46
CA VAL A 179 -5.37 22.76 -2.14
C VAL A 179 -6.38 23.68 -1.48
N THR A 180 -6.88 23.27 -0.31
CA THR A 180 -7.76 24.07 0.53
C THR A 180 -6.93 24.64 1.66
N LEU A 181 -6.87 25.97 1.77
CA LEU A 181 -6.17 26.68 2.83
C LEU A 181 -7.18 27.46 3.66
N THR A 182 -7.19 27.25 4.98
CA THR A 182 -8.08 27.96 5.89
C THR A 182 -7.27 28.76 6.90
N ASN A 183 -7.50 30.07 6.95
CA ASN A 183 -6.92 30.98 7.93
C ASN A 183 -7.95 31.27 9.02
N THR A 184 -7.66 30.85 10.25
CA THR A 184 -8.50 31.10 11.44
C THR A 184 -7.99 32.26 12.30
N TYR A 185 -6.88 32.91 11.93
CA TYR A 185 -6.46 34.16 12.58
C TYR A 185 -7.48 35.28 12.34
N SER A 186 -7.48 36.24 13.26
CA SER A 186 -8.23 37.50 13.14
C SER A 186 -7.60 38.51 12.18
N HIS A 187 -6.46 38.18 11.58
CA HIS A 187 -5.74 39.02 10.62
C HIS A 187 -5.38 38.24 9.35
N SER A 188 -5.04 38.96 8.28
CA SER A 188 -4.61 38.35 7.02
C SER A 188 -3.20 37.77 7.12
N VAL A 189 -2.99 36.60 6.53
CA VAL A 189 -1.67 35.95 6.41
C VAL A 189 -1.25 35.95 4.94
N SER A 190 -0.04 36.43 4.65
CA SER A 190 0.55 36.35 3.31
C SER A 190 1.78 35.46 3.34
N GLY A 191 1.92 34.62 2.34
CA GLY A 191 2.98 33.64 2.24
C GLY A 191 3.15 33.10 0.83
N THR A 192 3.91 32.02 0.72
CA THR A 192 4.20 31.33 -0.54
C THR A 192 3.66 29.91 -0.47
N LEU A 193 2.95 29.48 -1.50
CA LEU A 193 2.51 28.10 -1.67
C LEU A 193 3.48 27.40 -2.62
N ASP A 194 4.18 26.39 -2.13
CA ASP A 194 5.14 25.57 -2.85
C ASP A 194 4.59 24.16 -3.06
N ILE A 195 4.71 23.65 -4.28
CA ILE A 195 4.29 22.31 -4.68
C ILE A 195 5.52 21.53 -5.09
N THR A 196 5.78 20.42 -4.39
CA THR A 196 6.84 19.48 -4.76
C THR A 196 6.20 18.28 -5.45
N LEU A 197 6.56 18.08 -6.73
CA LEU A 197 6.13 16.96 -7.54
C LEU A 197 7.24 15.93 -7.67
N PRO A 198 6.90 14.63 -7.78
CA PRO A 198 7.85 13.59 -8.13
C PRO A 198 8.24 13.78 -9.61
N PRO A 199 9.40 13.27 -10.05
CA PRO A 199 9.93 13.52 -11.40
C PRO A 199 9.00 13.05 -12.53
N GLU A 200 8.10 12.11 -12.24
CA GLU A 200 7.13 11.58 -13.19
C GLU A 200 5.94 12.52 -13.49
N LEU A 201 5.69 13.53 -12.64
CA LEU A 201 4.59 14.49 -12.79
C LEU A 201 5.09 15.89 -13.18
N LYS A 202 4.24 16.65 -13.87
CA LYS A 202 4.50 18.06 -14.19
C LYS A 202 3.29 18.91 -13.85
N LEU A 203 3.49 20.14 -13.41
CA LEU A 203 2.42 21.10 -13.22
C LEU A 203 2.23 21.94 -14.50
N GLU A 204 0.98 22.23 -14.86
CA GLU A 204 0.66 23.27 -15.85
C GLU A 204 0.65 24.63 -15.12
N GLY A 205 1.83 25.16 -14.80
CA GLY A 205 1.98 26.44 -14.09
C GLY A 205 3.25 26.53 -13.25
N GLU A 206 3.33 27.54 -12.40
CA GLU A 206 4.42 27.71 -11.43
C GLU A 206 4.25 26.75 -10.25
N LEU A 207 5.36 26.15 -9.81
CA LEU A 207 5.42 25.29 -8.63
C LEU A 207 5.47 26.08 -7.32
N SER A 208 5.67 27.40 -7.39
CA SER A 208 5.79 28.29 -6.24
C SER A 208 5.18 29.64 -6.58
N PHE A 209 4.24 30.13 -5.77
CA PHE A 209 3.61 31.43 -5.98
C PHE A 209 3.08 32.04 -4.68
N SER A 210 3.02 33.38 -4.65
CA SER A 210 2.52 34.11 -3.49
C SER A 210 1.01 34.03 -3.33
N LEU A 211 0.57 33.97 -2.07
CA LEU A 211 -0.83 33.85 -1.71
C LEU A 211 -1.11 34.66 -0.44
N THR A 212 -2.20 35.43 -0.46
CA THR A 212 -2.75 36.09 0.73
C THR A 212 -4.08 35.44 1.11
N LEU A 213 -4.19 35.06 2.38
CA LEU A 213 -5.38 34.55 3.03
C LEU A 213 -5.94 35.64 3.94
N PRO A 214 -7.12 36.22 3.65
CA PRO A 214 -7.81 37.13 4.56
C PRO A 214 -8.06 36.50 5.94
N ALA A 215 -8.33 37.33 6.95
CA ALA A 215 -8.74 36.85 8.27
C ALA A 215 -9.99 35.96 8.16
N GLN A 216 -10.04 34.87 8.94
CA GLN A 216 -11.20 33.97 9.04
C GLN A 216 -11.75 33.52 7.68
N SER A 217 -10.87 33.11 6.77
CA SER A 217 -11.24 32.79 5.39
C SER A 217 -10.66 31.47 4.91
N THR A 218 -11.33 30.89 3.92
CA THR A 218 -10.85 29.69 3.21
C THR A 218 -10.61 30.04 1.74
N LYS A 219 -9.52 29.54 1.18
CA LYS A 219 -9.16 29.70 -0.22
C LYS A 219 -8.86 28.34 -0.86
N ASN A 220 -9.49 28.11 -2.00
CA ASN A 220 -9.25 26.93 -2.82
C ASN A 220 -8.33 27.30 -3.98
N VAL A 221 -7.24 26.55 -4.12
CA VAL A 221 -6.30 26.67 -5.24
C VAL A 221 -6.39 25.40 -6.06
N LYS A 222 -6.61 25.55 -7.37
CA LYS A 222 -6.74 24.43 -8.30
C LYS A 222 -5.62 24.48 -9.32
N LEU A 223 -4.79 23.44 -9.34
CA LEU A 223 -3.63 23.34 -10.20
C LEU A 223 -3.74 22.09 -11.05
N LYS A 224 -3.50 22.23 -12.35
CA LYS A 224 -3.64 21.11 -13.29
C LYS A 224 -2.33 20.36 -13.41
N ILE A 225 -2.40 19.03 -13.25
CA ILE A 225 -1.26 18.12 -13.35
C ILE A 225 -1.24 17.54 -14.77
N ARG A 226 -0.05 17.52 -15.37
CA ARG A 226 0.26 16.80 -16.60
C ARG A 226 0.96 15.49 -16.24
N ILE A 227 0.46 14.41 -16.84
CA ILE A 227 0.90 13.04 -16.58
C ILE A 227 1.72 12.55 -17.77
N GLY A 228 2.82 11.87 -17.49
CA GLY A 228 3.60 11.12 -18.46
C GLY A 228 3.43 9.61 -18.29
N PRO A 229 3.93 8.81 -19.26
CA PRO A 229 3.88 7.35 -19.15
C PRO A 229 4.60 6.82 -17.90
N ASP A 230 5.67 7.49 -17.46
CA ASP A 230 6.47 7.07 -16.32
C ASP A 230 5.72 7.15 -14.98
N ALA A 231 4.64 7.95 -14.92
CA ALA A 231 3.78 8.09 -13.75
C ALA A 231 2.75 6.96 -13.64
N MET A 232 2.55 6.19 -14.71
CA MET A 232 1.56 5.10 -14.77
C MET A 232 2.08 3.85 -14.05
N ASP A 233 1.17 2.98 -13.60
CA ASP A 233 1.48 1.80 -12.76
C ASP A 233 2.22 2.13 -11.45
N LYS A 234 1.97 3.32 -10.89
CA LYS A 234 2.66 3.82 -9.69
C LYS A 234 1.76 4.72 -8.86
N THR A 235 2.08 4.77 -7.57
CA THR A 235 1.66 5.85 -6.68
C THR A 235 2.61 7.03 -6.84
N ASN A 236 2.05 8.22 -7.07
CA ASN A 236 2.81 9.46 -7.23
C ASN A 236 2.52 10.39 -6.04
N PRO A 237 3.42 10.50 -5.05
CA PRO A 237 3.24 11.38 -3.90
C PRO A 237 3.38 12.84 -4.34
N ILE A 238 2.62 13.76 -3.73
CA ILE A 238 2.69 15.20 -3.99
C ILE A 238 2.71 15.92 -2.65
N ALA A 239 3.79 16.66 -2.37
CA ALA A 239 3.88 17.48 -1.18
C ALA A 239 3.45 18.92 -1.47
N VAL A 240 2.73 19.52 -0.54
CA VAL A 240 2.32 20.92 -0.59
C VAL A 240 2.80 21.60 0.67
N HIS A 241 3.41 22.77 0.51
CA HIS A 241 3.95 23.56 1.60
C HIS A 241 3.43 24.99 1.52
N PHE A 242 2.92 25.51 2.62
CA PHE A 242 2.63 26.93 2.76
C PHE A 242 3.61 27.55 3.75
N ASN A 243 4.40 28.52 3.28
CA ASN A 243 5.43 29.19 4.05
C ASN A 243 5.01 30.64 4.33
N TRP A 244 5.01 31.06 5.60
CA TRP A 244 4.70 32.44 5.99
C TRP A 244 5.56 32.87 7.20
N GLY A 245 6.24 34.02 7.09
CA GLY A 245 7.21 34.43 8.09
C GLY A 245 8.28 33.36 8.30
N SER A 246 8.43 32.88 9.54
CA SER A 246 9.33 31.77 9.90
C SER A 246 8.62 30.41 10.02
N LYS A 247 7.34 30.32 9.61
CA LYS A 247 6.49 29.14 9.79
C LYS A 247 6.25 28.44 8.45
N LYS A 248 6.03 27.12 8.54
CA LYS A 248 5.73 26.25 7.41
C LYS A 248 4.64 25.26 7.83
N LYS A 249 3.53 25.20 7.07
CA LYS A 249 2.56 24.10 7.14
C LYS A 249 2.78 23.20 5.94
N SER A 250 2.74 21.89 6.14
CA SER A 250 2.95 20.91 5.09
C SER A 250 1.84 19.88 5.10
N THR A 251 1.44 19.44 3.92
CA THR A 251 0.54 18.29 3.75
C THR A 251 1.02 17.44 2.58
N LEU A 252 0.57 16.19 2.55
CA LEU A 252 0.90 15.22 1.51
C LEU A 252 -0.41 14.69 0.94
N THR A 253 -0.43 14.54 -0.38
CA THR A 253 -1.48 13.79 -1.07
C THR A 253 -0.82 12.82 -2.04
N MET A 254 -1.60 11.89 -2.60
CA MET A 254 -1.09 10.92 -3.54
C MET A 254 -2.00 10.80 -4.75
N MET A 255 -1.38 10.41 -5.87
CA MET A 255 -2.05 10.16 -7.14
C MET A 255 -1.69 8.77 -7.63
N ASP A 256 -2.58 7.82 -7.38
CA ASP A 256 -2.46 6.45 -7.85
C ASP A 256 -2.87 6.36 -9.32
N MET A 257 -1.93 5.89 -10.13
CA MET A 257 -2.14 5.76 -11.56
C MET A 257 -2.17 4.28 -11.96
N PRO A 258 -3.23 3.85 -12.66
CA PRO A 258 -3.29 2.49 -13.17
C PRO A 258 -2.23 2.28 -14.26
N ARG A 259 -2.03 1.02 -14.65
CA ARG A 259 -1.30 0.68 -15.87
C ARG A 259 -1.97 1.33 -17.06
N VAL A 260 -1.19 1.76 -18.05
CA VAL A 260 -1.74 2.21 -19.34
C VAL A 260 -2.48 1.07 -20.03
N ILE A 261 -1.88 -0.13 -20.01
CA ILE A 261 -2.39 -1.34 -20.66
C ILE A 261 -2.61 -2.38 -19.56
N SER A 262 -3.88 -2.72 -19.33
CA SER A 262 -4.28 -3.74 -18.37
C SER A 262 -4.79 -4.97 -19.12
N VAL A 263 -4.10 -6.09 -18.94
CA VAL A 263 -4.41 -7.40 -19.53
C VAL A 263 -4.18 -8.51 -18.51
N HIS A 264 -4.78 -9.67 -18.73
CA HIS A 264 -4.44 -10.88 -17.97
C HIS A 264 -3.01 -11.31 -18.28
N GLN A 265 -2.18 -11.45 -17.25
CA GLN A 265 -0.77 -11.87 -17.39
C GLN A 265 -0.64 -13.27 -18.00
N LEU A 266 -1.60 -14.13 -17.73
CA LEU A 266 -1.79 -15.44 -18.35
C LEU A 266 -3.27 -15.58 -18.71
N LEU A 267 -3.54 -15.82 -19.99
CA LEU A 267 -4.87 -16.15 -20.48
C LEU A 267 -4.84 -17.55 -21.13
N TYR A 268 -5.95 -18.27 -21.03
CA TYR A 268 -6.13 -19.54 -21.71
C TYR A 268 -7.46 -19.53 -22.47
N GLY A 269 -7.45 -19.98 -23.72
CA GLY A 269 -8.62 -20.09 -24.57
C GLY A 269 -8.58 -21.33 -25.46
N HIS A 270 -9.60 -21.54 -26.27
CA HIS A 270 -9.67 -22.66 -27.22
C HIS A 270 -9.73 -22.16 -28.66
N ALA A 271 -9.09 -22.89 -29.58
CA ALA A 271 -9.22 -22.67 -31.01
C ALA A 271 -10.67 -22.92 -31.50
N PRO A 272 -11.13 -22.27 -32.59
CA PRO A 272 -10.34 -21.41 -33.47
C PRO A 272 -10.25 -19.94 -33.03
N GLY A 273 -11.10 -19.47 -32.11
CA GLY A 273 -11.19 -18.06 -31.72
C GLY A 273 -11.03 -17.85 -30.22
N VAL A 274 -10.13 -16.95 -29.83
CA VAL A 274 -9.93 -16.54 -28.45
C VAL A 274 -10.23 -15.05 -28.31
N ASN A 275 -11.19 -14.72 -27.44
CA ASN A 275 -11.41 -13.35 -27.01
C ASN A 275 -10.30 -12.92 -26.03
N TYR A 276 -9.54 -11.90 -26.42
CA TYR A 276 -8.48 -11.31 -25.62
C TYR A 276 -8.89 -9.90 -25.16
N PRO A 277 -9.30 -9.72 -23.89
CA PRO A 277 -9.69 -8.43 -23.35
C PRO A 277 -8.48 -7.56 -23.01
N VAL A 278 -8.59 -6.27 -23.32
CA VAL A 278 -7.57 -5.24 -23.06
C VAL A 278 -8.26 -3.99 -22.54
N THR A 279 -7.88 -3.51 -21.36
CA THR A 279 -8.31 -2.19 -20.87
C THR A 279 -7.20 -1.18 -21.10
N ILE A 280 -7.52 -0.05 -21.73
CA ILE A 280 -6.57 1.04 -21.95
C ILE A 280 -6.94 2.26 -21.12
N HIS A 281 -6.01 2.71 -20.28
CA HIS A 281 -6.13 3.94 -19.48
C HIS A 281 -5.44 5.11 -20.20
N ASN A 282 -6.22 6.12 -20.58
CA ASN A 282 -5.71 7.25 -21.34
C ASN A 282 -5.17 8.37 -20.44
N PHE A 283 -3.86 8.47 -20.32
CA PHE A 283 -3.17 9.59 -19.67
C PHE A 283 -2.86 10.76 -20.63
N SER A 284 -3.04 10.55 -21.94
CA SER A 284 -2.70 11.54 -22.97
C SER A 284 -3.76 12.63 -23.10
N ARG A 285 -3.53 13.59 -24.00
CA ARG A 285 -4.49 14.66 -24.32
C ARG A 285 -5.44 14.28 -25.46
N ASP A 286 -5.12 13.24 -26.21
CA ASP A 286 -5.90 12.82 -27.36
C ASP A 286 -7.07 11.96 -26.88
N SER A 287 -8.26 12.17 -27.44
CA SER A 287 -9.45 11.35 -27.14
C SER A 287 -9.53 10.08 -27.98
N SER A 288 -8.64 9.93 -28.95
CA SER A 288 -8.59 8.78 -29.85
C SER A 288 -7.15 8.46 -30.27
N PHE A 289 -6.79 7.18 -30.24
CA PHE A 289 -5.42 6.72 -30.50
C PHE A 289 -5.40 5.22 -30.89
N PRO A 290 -4.38 4.77 -31.64
CA PRO A 290 -4.28 3.38 -32.05
C PRO A 290 -3.77 2.46 -30.94
N VAL A 291 -4.35 1.26 -30.86
CA VAL A 291 -3.90 0.15 -30.01
C VAL A 291 -3.52 -0.99 -30.93
N GLN A 292 -2.23 -1.35 -30.90
CA GLN A 292 -1.68 -2.42 -31.71
C GLN A 292 -1.59 -3.69 -30.87
N LEU A 293 -2.00 -4.83 -31.44
CA LEU A 293 -1.85 -6.14 -30.83
C LEU A 293 -1.09 -7.05 -31.79
N GLN A 294 -0.07 -7.75 -31.27
CA GLN A 294 0.71 -8.74 -31.99
C GLN A 294 0.76 -10.04 -31.17
N VAL A 295 0.56 -11.18 -31.82
CA VAL A 295 0.70 -12.49 -31.19
C VAL A 295 1.94 -13.17 -31.77
N VAL A 296 2.81 -13.61 -30.88
CA VAL A 296 4.11 -14.21 -31.20
C VAL A 296 4.15 -15.65 -30.69
N LYS A 297 4.56 -16.61 -31.51
CA LYS A 297 4.76 -17.99 -31.06
C LYS A 297 5.95 -18.08 -30.09
N LYS A 298 5.75 -18.74 -28.95
CA LYS A 298 6.79 -18.90 -27.93
C LYS A 298 7.89 -19.91 -28.32
N ASP A 299 7.54 -20.90 -29.14
CA ASP A 299 8.36 -22.11 -29.24
C ASP A 299 9.38 -22.12 -30.38
N LYS A 300 9.26 -21.25 -31.40
CA LYS A 300 10.24 -21.11 -32.50
C LYS A 300 10.14 -19.72 -33.15
N SER A 301 11.23 -18.95 -33.11
CA SER A 301 11.56 -17.80 -34.00
C SER A 301 10.97 -16.41 -33.76
N ASN A 302 10.30 -16.10 -32.64
CA ASN A 302 9.59 -14.81 -32.48
C ASN A 302 8.67 -14.49 -33.69
N GLU A 303 8.15 -15.53 -34.34
CA GLU A 303 7.27 -15.40 -35.50
C GLU A 303 5.97 -14.72 -35.06
N VAL A 304 5.66 -13.58 -35.69
CA VAL A 304 4.37 -12.90 -35.52
C VAL A 304 3.33 -13.65 -36.34
N VAL A 305 2.38 -14.30 -35.66
CA VAL A 305 1.33 -15.11 -36.29
C VAL A 305 0.00 -14.39 -36.42
N TYR A 306 -0.18 -13.30 -35.69
CA TYR A 306 -1.35 -12.44 -35.77
C TYR A 306 -0.94 -11.01 -35.47
N LYS A 307 -1.52 -10.06 -36.20
CA LYS A 307 -1.33 -8.64 -35.97
C LYS A 307 -2.60 -7.89 -36.31
N THR A 308 -3.03 -7.01 -35.42
CA THR A 308 -4.18 -6.14 -35.66
C THR A 308 -3.98 -4.78 -35.01
N THR A 309 -4.81 -3.82 -35.39
CA THR A 309 -4.83 -2.48 -34.79
C THR A 309 -6.28 -2.05 -34.67
N ARG A 310 -6.66 -1.58 -33.49
CA ARG A 310 -7.97 -0.97 -33.25
C ARG A 310 -7.79 0.46 -32.77
N ILE A 311 -8.73 1.32 -33.11
CA ILE A 311 -8.77 2.67 -32.58
C ILE A 311 -9.49 2.62 -31.23
N CYS A 312 -8.81 3.07 -30.18
CA CYS A 312 -9.40 3.33 -28.88
C CYS A 312 -9.94 4.76 -28.86
N SER A 313 -11.10 4.97 -28.26
CA SER A 313 -11.76 6.26 -28.06
C SER A 313 -12.06 6.45 -26.57
N ALA A 314 -11.06 6.91 -25.83
CA ALA A 314 -11.17 7.22 -24.42
C ALA A 314 -10.78 8.68 -24.19
N ASN A 315 -11.63 9.45 -23.51
CA ASN A 315 -11.28 10.83 -23.13
C ASN A 315 -10.07 10.84 -22.17
N PRO A 316 -9.29 11.93 -22.11
CA PRO A 316 -8.21 12.09 -21.13
C PRO A 316 -8.69 11.78 -19.70
N GLY A 317 -7.95 10.94 -18.99
CA GLY A 317 -8.28 10.49 -17.65
C GLY A 317 -9.41 9.48 -17.54
N LYS A 318 -9.83 8.89 -18.67
CA LYS A 318 -10.78 7.79 -18.73
C LYS A 318 -10.09 6.53 -19.26
N PHE A 319 -10.81 5.43 -19.18
CA PHE A 319 -10.38 4.16 -19.73
C PHE A 319 -11.43 3.63 -20.70
N GLN A 320 -11.02 2.68 -21.54
CA GLN A 320 -11.92 1.93 -22.39
C GLN A 320 -11.47 0.48 -22.45
N ASP A 321 -12.44 -0.42 -22.37
CA ASP A 321 -12.25 -1.84 -22.62
C ASP A 321 -12.37 -2.12 -24.11
N LEU A 322 -11.41 -2.90 -24.61
CA LEU A 322 -11.35 -3.42 -25.96
C LEU A 322 -11.33 -4.94 -25.88
N SER A 323 -12.02 -5.58 -26.82
CA SER A 323 -11.95 -7.02 -27.03
C SER A 323 -11.32 -7.27 -28.39
N PHE A 324 -10.37 -8.20 -28.45
CA PHE A 324 -9.74 -8.65 -29.67
C PHE A 324 -10.10 -10.11 -29.91
N GLU A 325 -10.73 -10.39 -31.05
CA GLU A 325 -11.01 -11.75 -31.47
C GLU A 325 -9.79 -12.30 -32.22
N LEU A 326 -9.06 -13.20 -31.56
CA LEU A 326 -7.82 -13.78 -32.07
C LEU A 326 -8.10 -15.14 -32.69
N GLU A 327 -7.95 -15.25 -34.01
CA GLU A 327 -8.01 -16.53 -34.70
C GLU A 327 -6.64 -17.21 -34.65
N LEU A 328 -6.48 -18.18 -33.74
CA LEU A 328 -5.19 -18.81 -33.46
C LEU A 328 -5.33 -20.34 -33.41
N PRO A 329 -4.37 -21.07 -34.00
CA PRO A 329 -4.32 -22.52 -33.79
C PRO A 329 -3.88 -22.84 -32.36
N PRO A 330 -4.10 -24.08 -31.88
CA PRO A 330 -3.59 -24.52 -30.59
C PRO A 330 -2.08 -24.31 -30.45
N GLY A 331 -1.62 -23.79 -29.32
CA GLY A 331 -0.22 -23.47 -29.08
C GLY A 331 0.01 -22.55 -27.89
N HIS A 332 1.27 -22.15 -27.70
CA HIS A 332 1.71 -21.20 -26.68
C HIS A 332 2.23 -19.93 -27.32
N TYR A 333 1.74 -18.79 -26.84
CA TYR A 333 2.00 -17.49 -27.44
C TYR A 333 2.34 -16.44 -26.38
N ASP A 334 3.09 -15.44 -26.81
CA ASP A 334 3.19 -14.15 -26.13
C ASP A 334 2.33 -13.14 -26.91
N VAL A 335 1.49 -12.38 -26.20
CA VAL A 335 0.67 -11.32 -26.77
C VAL A 335 1.27 -9.98 -26.39
N LYS A 336 1.68 -9.21 -27.39
CA LYS A 336 2.22 -7.86 -27.24
C LYS A 336 1.15 -6.84 -27.57
N VAL A 337 0.84 -5.96 -26.63
CA VAL A 337 -0.07 -4.85 -26.83
C VAL A 337 0.73 -3.55 -26.68
N SER A 338 0.62 -2.65 -27.65
CA SER A 338 1.35 -1.39 -27.67
C SER A 338 0.42 -0.22 -27.99
N THR A 339 0.49 0.84 -27.19
CA THR A 339 -0.26 2.10 -27.39
C THR A 339 0.35 3.22 -26.56
N LEU A 340 0.08 4.49 -26.89
CA LEU A 340 0.51 5.66 -26.12
C LEU A 340 2.01 5.66 -25.74
N GLY A 341 2.86 5.05 -26.59
CA GLY A 341 4.31 4.96 -26.37
C GLY A 341 4.76 3.89 -25.36
N VAL A 342 3.86 3.02 -24.90
CA VAL A 342 4.16 1.93 -23.97
C VAL A 342 3.77 0.56 -24.55
N GLU A 343 4.38 -0.49 -24.01
CA GLU A 343 4.14 -1.89 -24.40
C GLU A 343 3.88 -2.75 -23.17
N ASN A 344 2.97 -3.73 -23.32
CA ASN A 344 2.77 -4.82 -22.37
C ASN A 344 2.86 -6.17 -23.09
N ILE A 345 3.49 -7.14 -22.45
CA ILE A 345 3.61 -8.52 -22.95
C ILE A 345 2.94 -9.45 -21.93
N SER A 346 1.99 -10.27 -22.39
CA SER A 346 1.33 -11.30 -21.60
C SER A 346 1.41 -12.66 -22.27
N GLN A 347 1.09 -13.73 -21.54
CA GLN A 347 1.10 -15.09 -22.05
C GLN A 347 -0.31 -15.56 -22.44
N LEU A 348 -0.42 -16.26 -23.55
CA LEU A 348 -1.66 -16.86 -24.05
C LEU A 348 -1.44 -18.34 -24.40
N GLY A 349 -2.17 -19.22 -23.73
CA GLY A 349 -2.33 -20.62 -24.14
C GLY A 349 -3.59 -20.80 -24.97
N VAL A 350 -3.47 -21.45 -26.12
CA VAL A 350 -4.62 -21.86 -26.93
C VAL A 350 -4.68 -23.37 -26.97
N GLY A 351 -5.72 -23.93 -26.39
CA GLY A 351 -6.00 -25.37 -26.45
C GLY A 351 -6.86 -25.74 -27.65
N LYS A 352 -7.00 -27.04 -27.86
CA LYS A 352 -8.13 -27.55 -28.63
C LYS A 352 -9.37 -27.58 -27.74
N PRO A 353 -10.58 -27.38 -28.28
CA PRO A 353 -11.82 -27.62 -27.56
C PRO A 353 -12.06 -29.13 -27.42
N GLU A 354 -11.18 -29.80 -26.68
CA GLU A 354 -11.24 -31.23 -26.37
C GLU A 354 -11.57 -31.41 -24.88
N GLY A 355 -12.42 -32.40 -24.59
CA GLY A 355 -12.91 -32.70 -23.26
C GLY A 355 -14.34 -32.25 -22.99
N LYS A 356 -15.03 -32.98 -22.12
CA LYS A 356 -16.37 -32.63 -21.62
C LYS A 356 -16.21 -32.22 -20.17
N PRO A 357 -16.28 -30.92 -19.83
CA PRO A 357 -16.30 -30.52 -18.44
C PRO A 357 -17.54 -31.12 -17.79
N TYR A 358 -17.36 -31.75 -16.63
CA TYR A 358 -18.45 -32.26 -15.83
C TYR A 358 -18.28 -31.82 -14.38
N VAL A 359 -19.40 -31.62 -13.72
CA VAL A 359 -19.46 -31.29 -12.30
C VAL A 359 -20.32 -32.32 -11.60
N TYR A 360 -19.87 -32.78 -10.44
CA TYR A 360 -20.60 -33.74 -9.61
C TYR A 360 -20.28 -33.51 -8.15
N GLU A 361 -21.16 -33.99 -7.28
CA GLU A 361 -20.96 -33.98 -5.83
C GLU A 361 -20.29 -35.28 -5.40
N ASP A 362 -19.33 -35.19 -4.49
CA ASP A 362 -18.58 -36.32 -3.94
C ASP A 362 -18.23 -36.01 -2.48
N ASP A 363 -18.42 -36.96 -1.56
CA ASP A 363 -18.02 -36.83 -0.15
C ASP A 363 -16.63 -37.45 0.00
N LEU A 364 -15.59 -36.63 -0.12
CA LEU A 364 -14.22 -37.11 -0.30
C LEU A 364 -13.62 -37.72 0.97
N ASN A 365 -14.14 -37.35 2.14
CA ASN A 365 -13.62 -37.80 3.43
C ASN A 365 -14.66 -38.61 4.24
N ASN A 366 -15.87 -38.83 3.70
CA ASN A 366 -16.99 -39.49 4.36
C ASN A 366 -17.43 -38.79 5.65
N ASP A 367 -17.36 -37.46 5.70
CA ASP A 367 -17.82 -36.67 6.85
C ASP A 367 -19.31 -36.24 6.74
N GLY A 368 -19.98 -36.61 5.65
CA GLY A 368 -21.37 -36.27 5.39
C GLY A 368 -21.57 -34.91 4.73
N ILE A 369 -20.51 -34.20 4.36
CA ILE A 369 -20.54 -32.93 3.65
C ILE A 369 -19.98 -33.13 2.25
N ASN A 370 -20.84 -33.03 1.23
CA ASN A 370 -20.40 -33.14 -0.16
C ASN A 370 -19.46 -31.98 -0.55
N GLU A 371 -18.41 -32.30 -1.30
CA GLU A 371 -17.66 -31.34 -2.10
C GLU A 371 -18.12 -31.34 -3.56
N TYR A 372 -17.93 -30.20 -4.25
CA TYR A 372 -18.15 -30.13 -5.69
C TYR A 372 -16.86 -30.44 -6.42
N ARG A 373 -16.86 -31.51 -7.23
CA ARG A 373 -15.76 -31.85 -8.11
C ARG A 373 -16.07 -31.40 -9.53
N MET A 374 -15.22 -30.52 -10.06
CA MET A 374 -15.24 -30.03 -11.43
C MET A 374 -14.06 -30.65 -12.18
N GLU A 375 -14.33 -31.35 -13.28
CA GLU A 375 -13.30 -32.12 -13.95
C GLU A 375 -13.42 -32.01 -15.47
N ASN A 376 -12.27 -31.98 -16.13
CA ASN A 376 -12.16 -32.15 -17.58
C ASN A 376 -10.95 -33.04 -17.89
N ASP A 377 -10.59 -33.21 -19.16
CA ASP A 377 -9.50 -34.10 -19.59
C ASP A 377 -8.11 -33.71 -19.03
N SER A 378 -7.93 -32.45 -18.60
CA SER A 378 -6.64 -31.90 -18.17
C SER A 378 -6.52 -31.68 -16.67
N VAL A 379 -7.62 -31.29 -16.02
CA VAL A 379 -7.62 -30.89 -14.61
C VAL A 379 -8.82 -31.44 -13.86
N GLN A 380 -8.65 -31.62 -12.56
CA GLN A 380 -9.70 -31.95 -11.60
C GLN A 380 -9.60 -30.95 -10.44
N VAL A 381 -10.67 -30.23 -10.18
CA VAL A 381 -10.75 -29.18 -9.16
C VAL A 381 -11.80 -29.57 -8.14
N THR A 382 -11.48 -29.50 -6.86
CA THR A 382 -12.42 -29.76 -5.77
C THR A 382 -12.70 -28.46 -5.03
N LEU A 383 -13.98 -28.17 -4.83
CA LEU A 383 -14.50 -27.02 -4.11
C LEU A 383 -15.24 -27.49 -2.86
N LEU A 384 -15.05 -26.80 -1.73
CA LEU A 384 -15.95 -26.94 -0.58
C LEU A 384 -17.37 -26.48 -0.98
N ALA A 385 -18.39 -27.23 -0.57
CA ALA A 385 -19.78 -26.82 -0.80
C ALA A 385 -20.10 -25.45 -0.15
N THR A 386 -19.53 -25.20 1.02
CA THR A 386 -19.71 -23.92 1.72
C THR A 386 -18.64 -22.91 1.26
N GLY A 387 -19.08 -21.87 0.55
CA GLY A 387 -18.22 -20.73 0.15
C GLY A 387 -17.37 -20.95 -1.10
N ALA A 388 -17.52 -22.08 -1.80
CA ALA A 388 -16.87 -22.37 -3.09
C ALA A 388 -15.33 -22.19 -3.08
N ARG A 389 -14.69 -22.50 -1.95
CA ARG A 389 -13.23 -22.43 -1.84
C ARG A 389 -12.59 -23.64 -2.52
N VAL A 390 -11.62 -23.39 -3.40
CA VAL A 390 -10.81 -24.45 -4.00
C VAL A 390 -9.89 -25.07 -2.95
N ILE A 391 -10.00 -26.39 -2.73
CA ILE A 391 -9.18 -27.15 -1.77
C ILE A 391 -8.23 -28.14 -2.46
N GLU A 392 -8.48 -28.45 -3.73
CA GLU A 392 -7.64 -29.32 -4.53
C GLU A 392 -7.67 -28.85 -5.99
N TYR A 393 -6.52 -28.85 -6.64
CA TYR A 393 -6.39 -28.61 -8.08
C TYR A 393 -5.37 -29.59 -8.65
N ILE A 394 -5.86 -30.70 -9.21
CA ILE A 394 -5.01 -31.73 -9.81
C ILE A 394 -4.80 -31.42 -11.29
N VAL A 395 -3.53 -31.35 -11.71
CA VAL A 395 -3.15 -31.38 -13.12
C VAL A 395 -2.91 -32.84 -13.51
N LYS A 396 -3.89 -33.46 -14.18
CA LYS A 396 -3.93 -34.91 -14.45
C LYS A 396 -2.68 -35.43 -15.14
N LYS A 397 -2.14 -34.68 -16.11
CA LYS A 397 -0.93 -35.05 -16.86
C LYS A 397 0.31 -35.19 -15.96
N ARG A 398 0.37 -34.42 -14.87
CA ARG A 398 1.46 -34.47 -13.89
C ARG A 398 1.14 -35.38 -12.71
N ASN A 399 -0.13 -35.81 -12.59
CA ASN A 399 -0.66 -36.45 -11.41
C ASN A 399 -0.30 -35.68 -10.13
N ASP A 400 -0.41 -34.36 -10.18
CA ASP A 400 0.10 -33.45 -9.16
C ASP A 400 -0.96 -32.45 -8.75
N ASN A 401 -1.05 -32.19 -7.45
CA ASN A 401 -1.95 -31.19 -6.87
C ASN A 401 -1.18 -29.88 -6.70
N VAL A 402 -1.56 -28.85 -7.47
CA VAL A 402 -0.85 -27.56 -7.46
C VAL A 402 -1.24 -26.67 -6.28
N LEU A 403 -2.20 -27.10 -5.45
CA LEU A 403 -2.57 -26.43 -4.21
C LEU A 403 -2.12 -27.26 -2.99
N PHE A 404 -1.60 -26.60 -1.96
CA PHE A 404 -1.32 -27.27 -0.70
C PHE A 404 -2.64 -27.66 -0.02
N LYS A 405 -2.80 -28.94 0.31
CA LYS A 405 -4.02 -29.51 0.90
C LYS A 405 -4.21 -28.94 2.31
N LEU A 406 -5.04 -27.91 2.47
CA LEU A 406 -5.48 -27.40 3.76
C LEU A 406 -6.87 -27.96 4.05
N TRP A 407 -6.92 -29.12 4.70
CA TRP A 407 -8.15 -29.58 5.33
C TRP A 407 -8.46 -28.66 6.51
N PRO A 408 -9.71 -28.16 6.65
CA PRO A 408 -10.15 -27.63 7.93
C PRO A 408 -9.91 -28.71 8.98
N LYS A 409 -9.21 -28.39 10.08
CA LYS A 409 -9.22 -29.26 11.25
C LYS A 409 -10.67 -29.30 11.74
N GLN A 410 -11.17 -30.50 12.05
CA GLN A 410 -12.47 -30.67 12.71
C GLN A 410 -12.55 -29.71 13.90
N ALA A 411 -13.64 -28.95 13.97
CA ALA A 411 -13.87 -28.06 15.09
C ALA A 411 -13.99 -28.90 16.38
N VAL A 412 -13.45 -28.39 17.50
CA VAL A 412 -13.33 -29.13 18.78
C VAL A 412 -14.71 -29.55 19.33
N ASP A 413 -15.78 -28.95 18.80
CA ASP A 413 -17.18 -29.14 19.15
C ASP A 413 -17.96 -30.05 18.18
N HIS A 414 -17.32 -30.67 17.18
CA HIS A 414 -18.00 -31.63 16.30
C HIS A 414 -18.36 -32.91 17.07
N LYS A 415 -19.64 -33.11 17.38
CA LYS A 415 -20.15 -34.34 17.97
C LYS A 415 -20.36 -35.39 16.88
N SER A 416 -19.87 -36.60 17.16
CA SER A 416 -19.97 -37.83 16.35
C SER A 416 -21.39 -38.28 16.07
#